data_AF-A0A914A9I1-F1
#
_entry.id   AF-A0A914A9I1-F1
#
_cell.length_a   1.000
_cell.length_b   1.000
_cell.length_c   1.000
_cell.angle_alpha   90.00
_cell.angle_beta   90.00
_cell.angle_gamma   90.00
#
_symmetry.space_group_name_H-M   'P 1'
#
loop_
_entity.id
_entity.type
_entity.pdbx_description
1 polymer ?
#
loop_
_entity_poly.entity_id
_entity_poly.type
_entity_poly.pdbx_seq_one_letter_code
_entity_poly.pdbx_strand_id
1 'polypeptide(L)'
;MRSHGQHYDFSNYNLDHELYDPTNKEVIGTFKDEFGAECSSPQPLGMEDGTIQDKRITASSSYSCCPASEARLDDNGWATSSVDANPWIEVDLVQSTVVSGVITQGDGRGTWYVKRYVVAYQKQPSSDYEHVNRNGDIKVFIGNTDGNTPVTNLD
;
A
#
# COMPACT_ATOMS: atom_id res chain seq x y z
N MET A 1 -31.15 8.87 -4.84
CA MET A 1 -30.36 10.11 -4.74
C MET A 1 -29.10 9.91 -5.57
N ARG A 2 -28.79 10.87 -6.45
CA ARG A 2 -27.63 10.90 -7.38
C ARG A 2 -26.30 10.92 -6.58
N SER A 3 -25.12 10.58 -7.07
CA SER A 3 -24.57 9.91 -8.27
C SER A 3 -23.03 9.93 -8.15
N HIS A 4 -22.37 9.30 -9.14
CA HIS A 4 -20.94 9.35 -9.48
C HIS A 4 -20.09 8.19 -8.97
N GLY A 5 -20.29 7.03 -9.61
CA GLY A 5 -19.16 6.11 -9.83
C GLY A 5 -18.30 6.69 -10.95
N GLN A 6 -17.09 7.11 -10.63
CA GLN A 6 -16.05 7.29 -11.64
C GLN A 6 -15.60 5.89 -12.03
N HIS A 7 -15.97 5.47 -13.24
CA HIS A 7 -15.54 4.22 -13.84
C HIS A 7 -14.16 4.48 -14.44
N TYR A 8 -13.09 4.16 -13.70
CA TYR A 8 -11.73 4.21 -14.24
C TYR A 8 -11.50 2.96 -15.07
N ASP A 9 -11.30 3.16 -16.38
CA ASP A 9 -11.03 2.10 -17.34
C ASP A 9 -9.54 1.74 -17.32
N PHE A 10 -9.21 0.61 -16.68
CA PHE A 10 -7.85 0.08 -16.60
C PHE A 10 -7.48 -0.83 -17.79
N SER A 11 -8.31 -0.89 -18.85
CA SER A 11 -8.13 -1.83 -19.98
C SER A 11 -6.89 -1.61 -20.85
N ASN A 12 -6.08 -0.56 -20.59
CA ASN A 12 -4.90 -0.22 -21.39
C ASN A 12 -3.55 -0.63 -20.77
N TYR A 13 -3.53 -1.32 -19.63
CA TYR A 13 -2.30 -1.95 -19.15
C TYR A 13 -2.20 -3.37 -19.72
N ASN A 14 -1.49 -3.48 -20.85
CA ASN A 14 -1.16 -4.75 -21.49
C ASN A 14 -0.24 -5.57 -20.55
N LEU A 15 -0.85 -6.36 -19.67
CA LEU A 15 -0.19 -7.31 -18.78
C LEU A 15 -0.11 -8.65 -19.53
N ASP A 16 0.93 -8.79 -20.35
CA ASP A 16 1.17 -10.02 -21.10
C ASP A 16 1.23 -11.23 -20.14
N HIS A 17 0.46 -12.24 -20.51
CA HIS A 17 0.23 -13.51 -19.83
C HIS A 17 1.51 -14.25 -19.42
N GLU A 18 1.85 -14.24 -18.12
CA GLU A 18 2.47 -15.39 -17.44
C GLU A 18 1.97 -15.46 -15.99
N LEU A 19 1.09 -16.44 -15.71
CA LEU A 19 0.79 -17.01 -14.39
C LEU A 19 0.40 -16.01 -13.27
N TYR A 20 -0.90 -15.75 -13.08
CA TYR A 20 -1.51 -15.18 -11.86
C TYR A 20 -0.57 -14.28 -11.02
N ASP A 21 -0.53 -12.98 -11.35
CA ASP A 21 0.25 -11.98 -10.62
C ASP A 21 -0.67 -11.20 -9.67
N PRO A 22 -0.80 -11.57 -8.37
CA PRO A 22 -1.72 -10.92 -7.42
C PRO A 22 -1.23 -9.54 -6.92
N THR A 23 -0.32 -8.86 -7.66
CA THR A 23 0.59 -7.88 -7.03
C THR A 23 0.36 -6.42 -7.33
N ASN A 24 -0.79 -6.01 -7.89
CA ASN A 24 -1.17 -4.60 -7.84
C ASN A 24 -1.73 -4.25 -6.46
N LYS A 25 -0.91 -4.34 -5.40
CA LYS A 25 -1.33 -3.95 -4.05
C LYS A 25 -1.18 -2.44 -3.91
N GLU A 26 -2.28 -1.71 -3.82
CA GLU A 26 -2.25 -0.29 -3.44
C GLU A 26 -2.04 -0.17 -1.92
N VAL A 27 -1.07 0.66 -1.49
CA VAL A 27 -0.84 0.95 -0.07
C VAL A 27 -1.48 2.30 0.24
N ILE A 28 -2.44 2.32 1.15
CA ILE A 28 -3.22 3.51 1.48
C ILE A 28 -2.80 4.06 2.85
N GLY A 29 -2.33 5.32 2.90
CA GLY A 29 -1.96 6.03 4.14
C GLY A 29 -2.74 7.33 4.33
N THR A 30 -2.52 8.09 5.40
CA THR A 30 -3.09 9.46 5.55
C THR A 30 -1.96 10.49 5.63
N PHE A 31 -2.07 11.62 4.91
CA PHE A 31 -1.00 12.63 4.80
C PHE A 31 -1.57 14.03 4.98
N LYS A 32 -0.80 14.91 5.63
CA LYS A 32 -0.91 16.36 5.42
C LYS A 32 0.35 16.85 4.72
N ASP A 33 0.11 17.63 3.69
CA ASP A 33 1.08 18.46 2.97
C ASP A 33 1.83 19.37 3.95
N GLU A 34 3.14 19.19 4.04
CA GLU A 34 4.15 20.26 3.91
C GLU A 34 5.43 19.61 3.33
N PHE A 35 5.53 19.48 2.00
CA PHE A 35 6.80 19.13 1.34
C PHE A 35 7.76 20.33 1.41
N GLY A 36 8.32 20.56 2.60
CA GLY A 36 9.23 21.67 2.89
C GLY A 36 10.36 21.34 3.87
N ALA A 37 10.37 20.15 4.48
CA ALA A 37 11.47 19.69 5.32
C ALA A 37 11.87 18.28 4.90
N GLU A 38 13.11 18.11 4.42
CA GLU A 38 13.73 16.80 4.37
C GLU A 38 13.70 16.22 5.78
N CYS A 39 13.00 15.10 5.97
CA CYS A 39 13.12 14.33 7.19
C CYS A 39 14.52 13.74 7.20
N SER A 40 15.47 14.43 7.84
CA SER A 40 16.88 14.01 7.89
C SER A 40 17.09 12.65 8.57
N SER A 41 16.06 12.13 9.27
CA SER A 41 16.06 10.79 9.87
C SER A 41 14.62 10.28 10.03
N PRO A 42 14.02 9.67 8.99
CA PRO A 42 12.68 9.10 9.10
C PRO A 42 12.67 7.96 10.14
N GLN A 43 11.64 7.94 10.97
CA GLN A 43 11.45 6.94 12.02
C GLN A 43 10.31 5.98 11.67
N PRO A 44 10.39 4.69 12.06
CA PRO A 44 9.28 3.76 11.92
C PRO A 44 8.01 4.28 12.62
N LEU A 45 6.87 4.14 11.95
CA LEU A 45 5.57 4.57 12.50
C LEU A 45 4.86 3.49 13.32
N GLY A 46 5.41 2.28 13.36
CA GLY A 46 4.94 1.21 14.24
C GLY A 46 4.27 0.01 13.58
N MET A 47 4.48 -0.19 12.27
CA MET A 47 4.03 -1.42 11.59
C MET A 47 4.80 -2.65 12.08
N GLU A 48 6.12 -2.55 12.26
CA GLU A 48 6.96 -3.68 12.69
C GLU A 48 6.83 -3.98 14.19
N ASP A 49 6.84 -2.94 15.03
CA ASP A 49 6.86 -3.09 16.49
C ASP A 49 5.48 -3.27 17.15
N GLY A 50 4.40 -3.23 16.36
CA GLY A 50 3.03 -3.38 16.84
C GLY A 50 2.40 -2.13 17.48
N THR A 51 3.09 -0.98 17.47
CA THR A 51 2.52 0.30 17.94
C THR A 51 1.26 0.65 17.15
N ILE A 52 1.27 0.42 15.83
CA ILE A 52 0.05 0.39 15.03
C ILE A 52 -0.65 -0.94 15.28
N GLN A 53 -1.83 -0.90 15.89
CA GLN A 53 -2.60 -2.08 16.26
C GLN A 53 -3.25 -2.75 15.04
N ASP A 54 -3.42 -4.07 15.06
CA ASP A 54 -4.00 -4.86 13.96
C ASP A 54 -5.32 -4.32 13.42
N LYS A 55 -6.20 -3.82 14.31
CA LYS A 55 -7.50 -3.24 13.94
C LYS A 55 -7.41 -2.00 13.05
N ARG A 56 -6.22 -1.41 12.93
CA ARG A 56 -5.90 -0.26 12.07
C ARG A 56 -5.38 -0.67 10.71
N ILE A 57 -5.17 -1.97 10.48
CA ILE A 57 -4.70 -2.51 9.22
C ILE A 57 -5.88 -3.23 8.56
N THR A 58 -6.36 -2.69 7.46
CA THR A 58 -7.51 -3.21 6.71
C THR A 58 -7.12 -3.45 5.27
N ALA A 59 -7.89 -4.27 4.56
CA ALA A 59 -7.62 -4.57 3.15
C ALA A 59 -8.93 -4.73 2.38
N SER A 60 -8.85 -4.59 1.06
CA SER A 60 -9.96 -4.86 0.13
C SER A 60 -10.54 -6.26 0.29
N SER A 61 -9.64 -7.23 0.46
CA SER A 61 -9.94 -8.62 0.76
C SER A 61 -8.73 -9.29 1.41
N SER A 62 -8.89 -10.52 1.91
CA SER A 62 -7.78 -11.30 2.46
C SER A 62 -8.02 -12.79 2.30
N TYR A 63 -6.96 -13.56 2.10
CA TYR A 63 -6.97 -14.99 2.35
C TYR A 63 -7.00 -15.26 3.85
N SER A 64 -7.68 -16.34 4.26
CA SER A 64 -7.83 -16.70 5.68
C SER A 64 -6.50 -16.97 6.40
N CYS A 65 -5.48 -17.44 5.67
CA CYS A 65 -4.14 -17.72 6.21
C CYS A 65 -3.19 -16.52 6.19
N CYS A 66 -3.57 -15.42 5.54
CA CYS A 66 -2.72 -14.23 5.36
C CYS A 66 -3.58 -12.96 5.52
N PRO A 67 -4.18 -12.73 6.72
CA PRO A 67 -5.03 -11.57 6.96
C PRO A 67 -4.24 -10.27 6.92
N ALA A 68 -4.94 -9.14 6.78
CA ALA A 68 -4.32 -7.81 6.72
C ALA A 68 -3.44 -7.50 7.94
N SER A 69 -3.76 -8.03 9.13
CA SER A 69 -2.98 -7.83 10.36
C SER A 69 -1.54 -8.35 10.29
N GLU A 70 -1.27 -9.30 9.40
CA GLU A 70 0.06 -9.90 9.18
C GLU A 70 0.89 -9.10 8.15
N ALA A 71 0.38 -7.98 7.62
CA ALA A 71 1.10 -7.12 6.68
C ALA A 71 2.16 -6.24 7.35
N ARG A 72 3.00 -6.86 8.18
CA ARG A 72 4.07 -6.22 8.93
C ARG A 72 5.41 -6.66 8.35
N LEU A 73 6.43 -5.85 8.59
CA LEU A 73 7.80 -6.26 8.28
C LEU A 73 8.19 -7.45 9.15
N ASP A 74 8.93 -8.37 8.55
CA ASP A 74 9.45 -9.61 9.13
C ASP A 74 8.37 -10.53 9.70
N ASP A 75 7.17 -10.49 9.10
CA ASP A 75 6.02 -11.32 9.47
C ASP A 75 5.48 -12.13 8.27
N ASN A 76 4.37 -12.86 8.45
CA ASN A 76 3.82 -13.80 7.46
C ASN A 76 3.22 -13.13 6.21
N GLY A 77 3.05 -11.81 6.22
CA GLY A 77 2.53 -11.01 5.12
C GLY A 77 1.01 -11.14 4.91
N TRP A 78 0.48 -10.22 4.10
CA TRP A 78 -0.92 -10.23 3.66
C TRP A 78 -1.05 -10.75 2.23
N ALA A 79 -2.11 -11.52 1.95
CA ALA A 79 -2.48 -11.94 0.60
C ALA A 79 -3.95 -11.63 0.30
N THR A 80 -4.19 -11.04 -0.87
CA THR A 80 -5.54 -10.73 -1.36
C THR A 80 -6.24 -11.97 -1.91
N SER A 81 -7.58 -11.97 -1.92
CA SER A 81 -8.38 -13.03 -2.54
C SER A 81 -8.16 -13.08 -4.06
N SER A 82 -8.18 -14.28 -4.65
CA SER A 82 -7.98 -14.46 -6.10
C SER A 82 -9.04 -13.84 -7.01
N VAL A 83 -10.16 -13.39 -6.45
CA VAL A 83 -11.25 -12.74 -7.20
C VAL A 83 -11.27 -11.22 -7.03
N ASP A 84 -10.33 -10.67 -6.26
CA ASP A 84 -10.20 -9.23 -6.05
C ASP A 84 -9.38 -8.61 -7.18
N ALA A 85 -10.07 -7.90 -8.07
CA ALA A 85 -9.46 -7.28 -9.24
C ALA A 85 -8.70 -5.99 -8.92
N ASN A 86 -8.93 -5.36 -7.76
CA ASN A 86 -8.33 -4.08 -7.38
C ASN A 86 -7.86 -4.12 -5.91
N PRO A 87 -6.81 -4.91 -5.62
CA PRO A 87 -6.45 -5.19 -4.24
C PRO A 87 -5.73 -4.00 -3.58
N TRP A 88 -6.11 -3.69 -2.35
CA TRP A 88 -5.47 -2.65 -1.56
C TRP A 88 -5.31 -3.07 -0.11
N ILE A 89 -4.33 -2.47 0.56
CA ILE A 89 -4.15 -2.54 2.00
C ILE A 89 -4.00 -1.12 2.55
N GLU A 90 -4.69 -0.85 3.65
CA GLU A 90 -4.78 0.46 4.28
C GLU A 90 -4.29 0.40 5.71
N VAL A 91 -3.63 1.48 6.14
CA VAL A 91 -3.22 1.68 7.52
C VAL A 91 -3.80 2.99 8.07
N ASP A 92 -4.68 2.87 9.04
CA ASP A 92 -5.22 4.00 9.81
C ASP A 92 -4.21 4.46 10.87
N LEU A 93 -3.50 5.55 10.57
CA LEU A 93 -2.51 6.16 11.46
C LEU A 93 -3.11 6.88 12.67
N VAL A 94 -4.45 7.01 12.77
CA VAL A 94 -5.23 7.67 13.84
C VAL A 94 -5.03 9.17 13.96
N GLN A 95 -3.80 9.64 13.81
CA GLN A 95 -3.39 11.02 13.88
C GLN A 95 -2.81 11.45 12.53
N SER A 96 -3.02 12.72 12.19
CA SER A 96 -2.41 13.34 11.01
C SER A 96 -0.90 13.21 11.11
N THR A 97 -0.31 12.39 10.23
CA THR A 97 1.10 12.02 10.28
C THR A 97 1.76 12.40 8.95
N VAL A 98 3.01 12.87 9.01
CA VAL A 98 3.84 13.04 7.81
C VAL A 98 4.50 11.70 7.53
N VAL A 99 4.17 11.11 6.39
CA VAL A 99 4.76 9.85 5.92
C VAL A 99 5.77 10.20 4.82
N SER A 100 7.04 9.93 5.07
CA SER A 100 8.14 10.24 4.13
C SER A 100 8.58 9.04 3.28
N GLY A 101 7.91 7.90 3.45
CA GLY A 101 8.22 6.70 2.69
C GLY A 101 7.47 5.46 3.17
N VAL A 102 7.60 4.41 2.37
CA VAL A 102 7.01 3.09 2.62
C VAL A 102 8.11 2.04 2.51
N ILE A 103 8.15 1.12 3.46
CA ILE A 103 8.98 -0.08 3.37
C ILE A 103 8.06 -1.24 2.98
N THR A 104 8.38 -1.94 1.91
CA THR A 104 7.63 -3.11 1.44
C THR A 104 8.46 -4.37 1.60
N GLN A 105 7.81 -5.47 1.96
CA GLN A 105 8.38 -6.81 1.97
C GLN A 105 7.35 -7.78 1.40
N GLY A 106 7.80 -8.93 0.93
CA GLY A 106 6.91 -10.01 0.55
C GLY A 106 6.32 -10.74 1.76
N ASP A 107 6.14 -12.05 1.62
CA ASP A 107 5.60 -12.94 2.66
C ASP A 107 6.61 -13.33 3.75
N GLY A 108 7.82 -12.77 3.74
CA GLY A 108 8.91 -13.11 4.66
C GLY A 108 9.43 -14.55 4.51
N ARG A 109 8.84 -15.34 3.62
CA ARG A 109 9.14 -16.76 3.34
C ARG A 109 9.71 -16.98 1.94
N GLY A 110 9.63 -15.97 1.08
CA GLY A 110 10.38 -15.86 -0.17
C GLY A 110 9.55 -16.12 -1.42
N THR A 111 8.28 -16.49 -1.27
CA THR A 111 7.49 -16.98 -2.41
C THR A 111 6.67 -15.88 -3.06
N TRP A 112 6.10 -14.97 -2.26
CA TRP A 112 5.15 -13.97 -2.74
C TRP A 112 5.66 -12.57 -2.42
N TYR A 113 5.59 -11.66 -3.39
CA TYR A 113 6.05 -10.28 -3.24
C TYR A 113 5.41 -9.37 -4.27
N VAL A 114 5.40 -8.06 -4.02
CA VAL A 114 4.85 -7.07 -4.95
C VAL A 114 5.94 -6.40 -5.77
N LYS A 115 5.78 -6.35 -7.09
CA LYS A 115 6.74 -5.70 -7.98
C LYS A 115 6.51 -4.21 -8.15
N ARG A 116 5.26 -3.77 -8.15
CA ARG A 116 4.86 -2.38 -8.41
C ARG A 116 3.61 -2.04 -7.63
N TYR A 117 3.53 -0.80 -7.16
CA TYR A 117 2.35 -0.31 -6.47
C TYR A 117 2.18 1.19 -6.65
N VAL A 118 0.98 1.66 -6.36
CA VAL A 118 0.69 3.09 -6.18
C VAL A 118 0.32 3.32 -4.71
N VAL A 119 0.49 4.56 -4.26
CA VAL A 119 0.10 4.99 -2.92
C VAL A 119 -0.98 6.02 -3.06
N ALA A 120 -2.09 5.79 -2.38
CA ALA A 120 -3.14 6.78 -2.22
C ALA A 120 -3.33 7.15 -0.76
N TYR A 121 -3.97 8.28 -0.52
CA TYR A 121 -4.14 8.76 0.82
C TYR A 121 -5.32 9.67 1.06
N GLN A 122 -5.79 9.64 2.30
CA GLN A 122 -6.88 10.46 2.76
C GLN A 122 -6.37 11.54 3.73
N LYS A 123 -6.77 12.80 3.54
CA LYS A 123 -6.37 13.90 4.46
C LYS A 123 -7.28 13.97 5.69
N GLN A 124 -8.52 13.51 5.54
CA GLN A 124 -9.57 13.51 6.57
C GLN A 124 -10.49 12.30 6.35
N PRO A 125 -11.10 11.70 7.39
CA PRO A 125 -11.92 10.48 7.26
C PRO A 125 -13.03 10.51 6.20
N SER A 126 -13.46 11.70 5.78
CA SER A 126 -14.52 11.90 4.78
C SER A 126 -14.04 12.53 3.47
N SER A 127 -12.73 12.70 3.26
CA SER A 127 -12.21 13.21 1.99
C SER A 127 -12.05 12.08 0.98
N ASP A 128 -11.96 12.41 -0.31
CA ASP A 128 -11.56 11.40 -1.29
C ASP A 128 -10.09 11.01 -1.06
N TYR A 129 -9.72 9.83 -1.58
CA TYR A 129 -8.32 9.43 -1.66
C TYR A 129 -7.61 10.21 -2.77
N GLU A 130 -6.44 10.75 -2.45
CA GLU A 130 -5.54 11.40 -3.37
C GLU A 130 -4.34 10.48 -3.65
N HIS A 131 -3.91 10.40 -4.90
CA HIS A 131 -2.72 9.62 -5.23
C HIS A 131 -1.45 10.43 -4.97
N VAL A 132 -0.39 9.75 -4.54
CA VAL A 132 0.95 10.32 -4.59
C VAL A 132 1.30 10.55 -6.06
N ASN A 133 1.63 11.79 -6.39
CA ASN A 133 1.92 12.21 -7.76
C ASN A 133 3.37 12.67 -7.89
N ARG A 134 3.98 12.43 -9.04
CA ARG A 134 5.29 12.97 -9.42
C ARG A 134 5.16 13.67 -10.76
N ASN A 135 5.46 14.97 -10.80
CA ASN A 135 5.37 15.80 -12.00
C ASN A 135 3.97 15.82 -12.66
N GLY A 136 2.91 15.63 -11.89
CA GLY A 136 1.52 15.65 -12.36
C GLY A 136 0.95 14.28 -12.74
N ASP A 137 1.76 13.22 -12.73
CA ASP A 137 1.33 11.85 -12.98
C ASP A 137 1.33 11.02 -11.68
N ILE A 138 0.47 9.99 -11.60
CA ILE A 138 0.47 9.04 -10.48
C ILE A 138 1.84 8.38 -10.36
N LYS A 139 2.46 8.48 -9.18
CA LYS A 139 3.76 7.88 -8.91
C LYS A 139 3.60 6.36 -8.74
N VAL A 140 4.19 5.61 -9.67
CA VAL A 140 4.35 4.17 -9.55
C VAL A 140 5.64 3.89 -8.79
N PHE A 141 5.53 3.23 -7.65
CA PHE A 141 6.64 2.77 -6.84
C PHE A 141 7.12 1.40 -7.30
N ILE A 142 8.43 1.19 -7.26
CA ILE A 142 9.03 -0.12 -7.52
C ILE A 142 9.12 -0.85 -6.19
N GLY A 143 8.47 -2.01 -6.12
CA GLY A 143 8.46 -2.87 -4.94
C GLY A 143 9.65 -3.83 -4.92
N ASN A 144 9.37 -5.05 -4.50
CA ASN A 144 10.32 -6.11 -4.23
C ASN A 144 10.63 -6.95 -5.49
N THR A 145 11.79 -7.58 -5.48
CA THR A 145 12.22 -8.60 -6.47
C THR A 145 12.26 -10.02 -5.89
N ASP A 146 12.00 -10.15 -4.59
CA ASP A 146 11.94 -11.40 -3.84
C ASP A 146 10.99 -11.25 -2.63
N GLY A 147 10.66 -12.35 -1.95
CA GLY A 147 9.73 -12.35 -0.82
C GLY A 147 10.29 -11.91 0.54
N ASN A 148 11.61 -11.76 0.67
CA ASN A 148 12.27 -11.67 1.97
C ASN A 148 12.96 -10.33 2.23
N THR A 149 13.41 -9.64 1.19
CA THR A 149 14.23 -8.44 1.31
C THR A 149 13.34 -7.21 1.41
N PRO A 150 13.39 -6.43 2.50
CA PRO A 150 12.67 -5.16 2.58
C PRO A 150 13.19 -4.15 1.54
N VAL A 151 12.28 -3.44 0.89
CA VAL A 151 12.59 -2.35 -0.05
C VAL A 151 12.01 -1.05 0.49
N THR A 152 12.87 -0.04 0.65
CA THR A 152 12.46 1.29 1.12
C THR A 152 12.24 2.23 -0.05
N ASN A 153 11.05 2.79 -0.15
CA ASN A 153 10.69 3.84 -1.09
C ASN A 153 10.42 5.14 -0.33
N LEU A 154 11.39 6.06 -0.37
CA LEU A 154 11.23 7.41 0.16
C LEU A 154 10.59 8.32 -0.89
N ASP A 155 9.90 9.37 -0.43
CA ASP A 155 9.37 10.45 -1.27
C ASP A 155 9.89 11.81 -0.82
#